data_AF-U9WA26-F1
#
_entry.id   AF-U9WA26-F1
#
_cell.length_a   1.000
_cell.length_b   1.000
_cell.length_c   1.000
_cell.angle_alpha   90.00
_cell.angle_beta   90.00
_cell.angle_gamma   90.00
#
_symmetry.space_group_name_H-M   'P 1'
#
loop_
_entity.id
_entity.type
_entity.pdbx_description
1 polymer ?
#
loop_
_entity_poly.entity_id
_entity_poly.type
_entity_poly.pdbx_seq_one_letter_code
_entity_poly.pdbx_strand_id
1 'polypeptide(L)'
;MEYPVAVSNQLKGSLDYLLQNHQTFVVIEAKKEDLERGFVQLAIELIALDQWIDSDQLILQGAISTGNIWQFGQFHRQQRTITQDLNLYRVPADLDDLLWILIKCLEP
;
A
#
# COMPACT_ATOMS: atom_id res chain seq x y z
N MET A 1 9.33 -11.38 4.89
CA MET A 1 8.34 -12.05 5.75
C MET A 1 6.99 -11.62 5.21
N GLU A 2 6.15 -12.55 4.77
CA GLU A 2 4.82 -12.25 4.22
C GLU A 2 3.79 -12.16 5.35
N TYR A 3 2.84 -11.21 5.28
CA TYR A 3 1.79 -11.02 6.29
C TYR A 3 0.46 -11.57 5.78
N PRO A 4 -0.07 -12.67 6.36
CA PRO A 4 -1.32 -13.25 5.89
C PRO A 4 -2.51 -12.36 6.24
N VAL A 5 -3.36 -12.06 5.24
CA VAL A 5 -4.62 -11.35 5.42
C VAL A 5 -5.75 -12.29 4.99
N ALA A 6 -6.61 -12.66 5.95
CA ALA A 6 -7.74 -13.56 5.73
C ALA A 6 -9.03 -12.89 6.20
N VAL A 7 -9.66 -12.13 5.30
CA VAL A 7 -10.89 -11.37 5.57
C VAL A 7 -12.12 -12.25 5.33
N SER A 8 -12.09 -13.13 4.32
CA SER A 8 -13.17 -14.07 4.02
C SER A 8 -12.69 -15.27 3.21
N ASN A 9 -13.57 -16.22 2.88
CA ASN A 9 -13.24 -17.33 1.96
C ASN A 9 -12.93 -16.88 0.53
N GLN A 10 -13.35 -15.68 0.12
CA GLN A 10 -13.13 -15.12 -1.21
C GLN A 10 -12.00 -14.08 -1.24
N LEU A 11 -11.51 -13.67 -0.06
CA LEU A 11 -10.46 -12.67 0.11
C LEU A 11 -9.40 -13.21 1.09
N LYS A 12 -8.52 -14.05 0.53
CA LYS A 12 -7.35 -14.63 1.19
C LYS A 12 -6.12 -14.27 0.38
N GLY A 13 -5.13 -13.69 1.01
CA GLY A 13 -3.86 -13.31 0.40
C GLY A 13 -2.78 -13.08 1.43
N SER A 14 -1.63 -12.64 0.98
CA SER A 14 -0.49 -12.26 1.81
C SER A 14 0.03 -10.92 1.32
N LEU A 15 0.22 -9.97 2.23
CA LEU A 15 0.91 -8.72 1.93
C LEU A 15 2.41 -8.99 1.89
N ASP A 16 3.10 -8.49 0.86
CA ASP A 16 4.55 -8.66 0.76
C ASP A 16 5.26 -7.94 1.91
N TYR A 17 4.84 -6.71 2.22
CA TYR A 17 5.29 -5.98 3.41
C TYR A 17 4.18 -5.09 4.01
N LEU A 18 4.17 -5.01 5.34
CA LEU A 18 3.36 -4.08 6.11
C LEU A 18 4.28 -3.22 6.98
N LEU A 19 4.31 -1.92 6.73
CA LEU A 19 4.92 -0.95 7.64
C LEU A 19 3.82 -0.40 8.53
N GLN A 20 4.04 -0.39 9.84
CA GLN A 20 3.04 0.10 10.77
C GLN A 20 3.66 0.84 11.94
N ASN A 21 2.97 1.87 12.42
CA ASN A 21 3.12 2.40 13.77
C ASN A 21 1.86 2.04 14.58
N HIS A 22 1.62 2.65 15.75
CA HIS A 22 0.45 2.34 16.58
C HIS A 22 -0.93 2.62 15.93
N GLN A 23 -1.01 3.46 14.89
CA GLN A 23 -2.26 3.92 14.28
C GLN A 23 -2.25 3.89 12.74
N THR A 24 -1.07 3.90 12.13
CA THR A 24 -0.87 4.11 10.71
C THR A 24 -0.26 2.88 10.04
N PHE A 25 -0.79 2.52 8.88
CA PHE A 25 -0.35 1.36 8.09
C PHE A 25 0.02 1.79 6.66
N VAL A 26 1.09 1.19 6.13
CA VAL A 26 1.47 1.24 4.72
C VAL A 26 1.63 -0.18 4.21
N VAL A 27 0.82 -0.55 3.23
CA VAL A 27 0.95 -1.82 2.50
C VAL A 27 1.92 -1.63 1.35
N ILE A 28 2.88 -2.55 1.19
CA ILE A 28 3.82 -2.51 0.07
C ILE A 28 3.79 -3.84 -0.65
N GLU A 29 3.47 -3.79 -1.94
CA GLU A 29 3.46 -4.93 -2.85
C GLU A 29 4.70 -4.92 -3.76
N ALA A 30 5.43 -6.02 -3.84
CA ALA A 30 6.62 -6.18 -4.65
C ALA A 30 6.34 -7.06 -5.87
N LYS A 31 6.38 -6.48 -7.06
CA LYS A 31 6.14 -7.19 -8.34
C LYS A 31 7.38 -7.18 -9.22
N LYS A 32 7.42 -8.07 -10.23
CA LYS A 32 8.57 -8.14 -11.14
C LYS A 32 8.53 -7.10 -12.25
N GLU A 33 7.38 -6.84 -12.87
CA GLU A 33 7.36 -6.05 -14.13
C GLU A 33 6.10 -5.20 -14.34
N ASP A 34 4.91 -5.67 -13.95
CA ASP A 34 3.65 -5.00 -14.29
C ASP A 34 3.07 -4.20 -13.12
N LEU A 35 3.42 -2.91 -13.06
CA LEU A 35 2.92 -1.97 -12.06
C LEU A 35 1.41 -1.75 -12.15
N GLU A 36 0.83 -1.78 -13.35
CA GLU A 36 -0.61 -1.51 -13.54
C GLU A 36 -1.44 -2.66 -12.98
N ARG A 37 -1.12 -3.90 -13.35
CA ARG A 37 -1.79 -5.08 -12.76
C ARG A 37 -1.52 -5.21 -11.28
N GLY A 38 -0.29 -4.92 -10.85
CA GLY A 38 0.04 -4.97 -9.44
C GLY A 38 -0.69 -3.89 -8.63
N PHE A 39 -0.98 -2.72 -9.21
CA PHE A 39 -1.78 -1.69 -8.55
C PHE A 39 -3.22 -2.15 -8.31
N VAL A 40 -3.82 -2.89 -9.26
CA VAL A 40 -5.14 -3.50 -9.06
C VAL A 40 -5.12 -4.48 -7.89
N GLN A 41 -4.05 -5.27 -7.73
CA GLN A 41 -3.89 -6.15 -6.57
C GLN A 41 -3.79 -5.34 -5.26
N LEU A 42 -2.92 -4.33 -5.22
CA LEU A 42 -2.77 -3.43 -4.06
C LEU A 42 -4.12 -2.79 -3.67
N ALA A 43 -4.92 -2.36 -4.66
CA ALA A 43 -6.24 -1.78 -4.41
C ALA A 43 -7.19 -2.77 -3.72
N ILE A 44 -7.20 -4.04 -4.15
CA ILE A 44 -7.99 -5.10 -3.52
C ILE A 44 -7.52 -5.36 -2.10
N GLU A 45 -6.21 -5.37 -1.86
CA GLU A 45 -5.61 -5.61 -0.55
C GLU A 45 -5.86 -4.47 0.44
N LEU A 46 -5.87 -3.20 -0.01
CA LEU A 46 -6.27 -2.07 0.83
C LEU A 46 -7.74 -2.15 1.25
N ILE A 47 -8.63 -2.60 0.35
CA ILE A 47 -10.04 -2.85 0.67
C ILE A 47 -10.21 -4.04 1.63
N ALA A 48 -9.34 -5.05 1.51
CA ALA A 48 -9.28 -6.16 2.45
C ALA A 48 -8.88 -5.68 3.84
N LEU A 49 -7.79 -4.90 3.90
CA LEU A 49 -7.21 -4.40 5.13
C LEU A 49 -8.21 -3.56 5.92
N ASP A 50 -8.96 -2.69 5.25
CA ASP A 50 -10.06 -1.90 5.82
C ASP A 50 -11.07 -2.74 6.63
N GLN A 51 -11.36 -3.97 6.18
CA GLN A 51 -12.31 -4.87 6.87
C GLN A 51 -11.66 -5.65 8.02
N TRP A 52 -10.33 -5.72 8.05
CA TRP A 52 -9.59 -6.51 9.03
C TRP A 52 -9.09 -5.69 10.22
N ILE A 53 -8.78 -4.41 10.00
CA ILE A 53 -8.26 -3.53 11.05
C ILE A 53 -9.38 -2.78 11.77
N ASP A 54 -9.24 -2.65 13.09
CA ASP A 54 -10.04 -1.74 13.90
C ASP A 54 -9.26 -0.44 14.08
N SER A 55 -9.41 0.48 13.12
CA SER A 55 -8.72 1.77 13.07
C SER A 55 -9.69 2.85 12.62
N ASP A 56 -9.53 4.06 13.15
CA ASP A 56 -10.27 5.26 12.74
C ASP A 56 -9.58 6.03 11.60
N GLN A 57 -8.43 5.55 11.12
CA GLN A 57 -7.67 6.19 10.05
C GLN A 57 -8.54 6.32 8.79
N LEU A 58 -8.71 7.54 8.25
CA LEU A 58 -9.62 7.81 7.13
C LEU A 58 -9.09 7.33 5.77
N ILE A 59 -7.77 7.26 5.63
CA ILE A 59 -7.09 6.94 4.37
C ILE A 59 -6.07 5.85 4.64
N LEU A 60 -6.17 4.71 3.96
CA LEU A 60 -5.12 3.69 4.00
C LEU A 60 -4.12 3.96 2.87
N GLN A 61 -2.83 3.93 3.21
CA GLN A 61 -1.74 4.18 2.27
C GLN A 61 -1.23 2.86 1.71
N GLY A 62 -0.92 2.85 0.42
CA GLY A 62 -0.32 1.72 -0.25
C GLY A 62 0.79 2.13 -1.21
N ALA A 63 1.73 1.24 -1.44
CA ALA A 63 2.74 1.38 -2.48
C ALA A 63 2.91 0.07 -3.24
N ILE A 64 3.25 0.20 -4.51
CA ILE A 64 3.72 -0.91 -5.33
C ILE A 64 5.14 -0.61 -5.80
N SER A 65 5.97 -1.66 -5.82
CA SER A 65 7.36 -1.55 -6.27
C SER A 65 7.77 -2.69 -7.19
N THR A 66 8.60 -2.37 -8.19
CA THR A 66 9.41 -3.36 -8.94
C THR A 66 10.84 -3.48 -8.40
N GLY A 67 11.10 -2.92 -7.23
CA GLY A 67 12.43 -2.75 -6.63
C GLY A 67 13.13 -1.47 -7.11
N ASN A 68 13.16 -1.23 -8.42
CA ASN A 68 13.77 -0.04 -9.02
C ASN A 68 12.80 1.12 -9.25
N ILE A 69 11.49 0.89 -9.25
CA ILE A 69 10.45 1.90 -9.40
C ILE A 69 9.40 1.69 -8.32
N TRP A 70 8.93 2.78 -7.73
CA TRP A 70 7.87 2.83 -6.73
C TRP A 70 6.74 3.74 -7.19
N GLN A 71 5.51 3.33 -6.91
CA GLN A 71 4.31 4.12 -7.16
C GLN A 71 3.37 3.99 -5.96
N PHE A 72 2.66 5.07 -5.65
CA PHE A 72 1.80 5.15 -4.47
C PHE A 72 0.32 5.14 -4.83
N GLY A 73 -0.49 4.66 -3.88
CA GLY A 73 -1.94 4.67 -3.95
C GLY A 73 -2.56 4.91 -2.59
N GLN A 74 -3.81 5.36 -2.60
CA GLN A 74 -4.55 5.67 -1.39
C GLN A 74 -5.96 5.11 -1.47
N PHE A 75 -6.41 4.49 -0.38
CA PHE A 75 -7.81 4.11 -0.21
C PHE A 75 -8.52 5.06 0.73
N HIS A 76 -9.44 5.86 0.19
CA HIS A 76 -10.32 6.72 0.94
C HIS A 76 -11.53 5.92 1.45
N ARG A 77 -11.53 5.58 2.74
CA ARG A 77 -12.46 4.58 3.31
C ARG A 77 -13.92 5.04 3.31
N GLN A 78 -14.16 6.32 3.60
CA GLN A 78 -15.53 6.89 3.61
C GLN A 78 -16.13 6.93 2.21
N GLN A 79 -15.37 7.40 1.22
CA GLN A 79 -15.81 7.48 -0.19
C GLN A 79 -15.69 6.14 -0.93
N ARG A 80 -15.09 5.11 -0.31
CA ARG A 80 -14.72 3.82 -0.90
C ARG A 80 -14.03 3.96 -2.26
N THR A 81 -13.13 4.95 -2.37
CA THR A 81 -12.46 5.32 -3.61
C THR A 81 -10.97 5.03 -3.50
N ILE A 82 -10.40 4.37 -4.53
CA ILE A 82 -8.97 4.17 -4.67
C ILE A 82 -8.43 5.23 -5.63
N THR A 83 -7.37 5.91 -5.22
CA THR A 83 -6.63 6.87 -6.04
C THR A 83 -5.24 6.33 -6.31
N GLN A 84 -4.83 6.32 -7.57
CA GLN A 84 -3.46 6.03 -7.99
C GLN A 84 -2.72 7.34 -8.22
N ASP A 85 -1.56 7.51 -7.59
CA ASP A 85 -0.64 8.59 -7.97
C ASP A 85 0.15 8.15 -9.21
N LEU A 86 0.20 9.00 -10.23
CA LEU A 86 0.93 8.74 -11.47
C LEU A 86 2.43 9.06 -11.36
N ASN A 87 2.86 9.67 -10.24
CA ASN A 87 4.28 9.87 -9.96
C ASN A 87 5.00 8.53 -9.76
N LEU A 88 6.14 8.39 -10.43
CA LEU A 88 7.02 7.23 -10.34
C LEU A 88 8.34 7.63 -9.69
N TYR A 89 8.69 6.97 -8.59
CA TYR A 89 9.93 7.22 -7.85
C TYR A 89 10.94 6.13 -8.18
N ARG A 90 12.07 6.49 -8.79
CA ARG A 90 13.10 5.54 -9.20
C ARG A 90 14.16 5.42 -8.12
N VAL A 91 14.58 4.20 -7.80
CA VAL A 91 15.71 3.97 -6.89
C VAL A 91 16.96 3.65 -7.72
N PRO A 92 18.10 4.32 -7.49
CA PRO A 92 18.39 5.23 -6.38
C PRO A 92 18.12 6.72 -6.65
N ALA A 93 17.71 7.11 -7.86
CA ALA A 93 17.67 8.51 -8.29
C ALA A 93 16.78 9.42 -7.42
N ASP A 94 15.65 8.90 -6.96
CA ASP A 94 14.59 9.59 -6.24
C ASP A 94 14.44 9.02 -4.80
N LEU A 95 15.53 8.43 -4.26
CA LEU A 95 15.52 7.72 -2.98
C LEU A 95 15.15 8.63 -1.80
N ASP A 96 15.65 9.86 -1.78
CA ASP A 96 15.40 10.79 -0.68
C ASP A 96 13.90 11.16 -0.61
N ASP A 97 13.28 11.45 -1.76
CA ASP A 97 11.84 11.73 -1.86
C ASP A 97 11.01 10.50 -1.45
N LEU A 98 11.42 9.31 -1.91
CA LEU A 98 10.75 8.05 -1.56
C LEU A 98 10.76 7.82 -0.03
N LEU A 99 11.92 7.98 0.61
CA LEU A 99 12.05 7.82 2.06
C LEU A 99 11.22 8.86 2.81
N TRP A 100 11.20 10.09 2.33
CA TRP A 100 10.42 11.15 2.95
C TRP A 100 8.91 10.86 2.88
N ILE A 101 8.40 10.39 1.74
CA ILE A 101 7.00 9.98 1.60
C ILE A 101 6.67 8.83 2.55
N LEU A 102 7.50 7.79 2.61
CA LEU A 102 7.28 6.66 3.52
C LEU A 102 7.24 7.08 4.99
N ILE A 103 8.13 7.99 5.40
CA ILE A 103 8.12 8.55 6.76
C ILE A 103 6.83 9.34 7.00
N LYS A 104 6.43 10.19 6.06
CA LYS A 104 5.18 10.97 6.15
C LYS A 104 3.94 10.09 6.21
N CYS A 105 3.91 8.98 5.48
CA CYS A 105 2.82 8.01 5.55
C CYS A 105 2.75 7.28 6.91
N LEU A 106 3.78 7.37 7.75
CA LEU A 106 3.85 6.78 9.08
C LEU A 106 3.81 7.85 10.19
N GLU A 107 3.53 9.11 9.87
CA GLU A 107 3.22 10.12 10.88
C GLU A 107 1.71 10.03 11.27
N PRO A 108 1.34 10.33 12.52
CA PRO A 108 -0.06 10.33 12.97
C PRO A 108 -0.91 11.45 12.34
#